data_AF-A0A847EM78-F1
#
_entry.id   AF-A0A847EM78-F1
#
_cell.length_a   1.000
_cell.length_b   1.000
_cell.length_c   1.000
_cell.angle_alpha   90.00
_cell.angle_beta   90.00
_cell.angle_gamma   90.00
#
_symmetry.space_group_name_H-M   'P 1'
#
loop_
_entity.id
_entity.type
_entity.pdbx_description
1 polymer ?
#
loop_
_entity_poly.entity_id
_entity_poly.type
_entity_poly.pdbx_seq_one_letter_code
_entity_poly.pdbx_strand_id
1 'polypeptide(L)' 'PRVVRLAVLIDRGHRELPIQADHVGKDLPTSSAEHVRVTVAEIDGEDLVTLSQTKES' A
#
# COMPACT_ATOMS: atom_id res chain seq x y z
N PRO A 1 -6.03 4.61 -25.19
CA PRO A 1 -5.39 3.39 -24.62
C PRO A 1 -6.40 2.24 -24.67
N ARG A 2 -5.97 1.00 -24.94
CA ARG A 2 -6.89 -0.14 -25.06
C ARG A 2 -7.32 -0.73 -23.71
N VAL A 3 -6.44 -0.68 -22.71
CA VAL A 3 -6.65 -1.13 -21.33
C VAL A 3 -5.77 -0.29 -20.40
N VAL A 4 -6.25 -0.01 -19.19
CA VAL A 4 -5.45 0.51 -18.07
C VAL A 4 -5.30 -0.61 -17.05
N ARG A 5 -4.09 -0.77 -16.50
CA ARG A 5 -3.80 -1.74 -15.45
C ARG A 5 -3.18 -1.05 -14.25
N LEU A 6 -3.45 -1.60 -13.06
CA LEU A 6 -2.92 -1.13 -11.78
C LEU A 6 -2.03 -2.21 -11.16
N ALA A 7 -0.76 -1.89 -10.94
CA ALA A 7 0.15 -2.69 -10.14
C ALA A 7 0.46 -1.95 -8.84
N VAL A 8 0.39 -2.64 -7.72
CA VAL A 8 0.69 -2.09 -6.39
C VAL A 8 1.70 -2.97 -5.67
N LEU A 9 2.56 -2.35 -4.86
CA LEU A 9 3.48 -3.10 -4.01
C LEU A 9 2.72 -3.75 -2.84
N ILE A 10 1.86 -2.98 -2.17
CA ILE A 10 1.08 -3.41 -1.01
C ILE A 10 -0.40 -3.13 -1.27
N ASP A 11 -1.26 -4.12 -1.01
CA ASP A 11 -2.70 -3.92 -0.86
C ASP A 11 -3.05 -3.99 0.63
N ARG A 12 -3.53 -2.87 1.20
CA ARG A 12 -3.85 -2.75 2.63
C ARG A 12 -5.31 -3.07 2.97
N GLY A 13 -6.14 -3.38 1.97
CA GLY A 13 -7.59 -3.48 2.11
C GLY A 13 -8.29 -2.11 2.27
N HIS A 14 -9.45 -2.12 2.94
CA HIS A 14 -10.29 -0.93 3.22
C HIS A 14 -10.69 -0.12 1.98
N ARG A 15 -11.01 -0.81 0.88
CA ARG A 15 -11.45 -0.17 -0.37
C ARG A 15 -12.83 0.46 -0.19
N GLU A 16 -12.96 1.73 -0.58
CA GLU A 16 -14.23 2.47 -0.58
C GLU A 16 -14.89 2.52 -1.98
N LEU A 17 -14.16 2.05 -3.00
CA LEU A 17 -14.60 1.99 -4.39
C LEU A 17 -14.34 0.59 -4.96
N PRO A 18 -15.03 0.18 -6.05
CA PRO A 18 -14.82 -1.12 -6.70
C PRO A 18 -13.54 -1.11 -7.58
N ILE A 19 -12.42 -0.64 -7.04
CA ILE A 19 -11.11 -0.63 -7.71
C ILE A 19 -10.26 -1.75 -7.10
N GLN A 20 -9.61 -2.54 -7.96
CA GLN A 20 -8.70 -3.61 -7.54
C GLN A 20 -7.46 -3.58 -8.44
N ALA A 21 -6.29 -3.85 -7.85
CA ALA A 21 -5.06 -4.00 -8.61
C ALA A 21 -5.05 -5.31 -9.41
N ASP A 22 -4.50 -5.26 -10.63
CA ASP A 22 -4.26 -6.45 -11.44
C ASP A 22 -3.10 -7.28 -10.90
N HIS A 23 -2.15 -6.62 -10.23
CA HIS A 23 -0.97 -7.22 -9.61
C HIS A 23 -0.71 -6.62 -8.24
N VAL A 24 -0.52 -7.48 -7.25
CA VAL A 24 -0.23 -7.12 -5.85
C VAL A 24 1.07 -7.80 -5.44
N GLY A 25 2.02 -7.03 -4.91
CA GLY A 25 3.24 -7.59 -4.32
C GLY A 25 2.97 -8.36 -3.02
N LYS A 26 2.23 -7.73 -2.10
CA LYS A 26 1.76 -8.36 -0.87
C LYS A 26 0.39 -7.84 -0.43
N ASP A 27 -0.51 -8.77 -0.12
CA ASP A 27 -1.73 -8.49 0.62
C ASP A 27 -1.42 -8.40 2.11
N LEU A 28 -1.71 -7.25 2.72
CA LEU A 28 -1.47 -6.98 4.13
C LEU A 28 -2.77 -6.46 4.77
N PRO A 29 -3.60 -7.33 5.36
CA PRO A 29 -4.78 -6.89 6.09
C PRO A 29 -4.36 -5.96 7.24
N THR A 30 -4.93 -4.77 7.27
CA THR A 30 -4.69 -3.77 8.32
C THR A 30 -6.00 -3.42 9.02
N SER A 31 -5.93 -2.69 10.12
CA SER A 31 -7.03 -1.93 10.69
C SER A 31 -7.03 -0.50 10.13
N SER A 32 -8.14 0.23 10.29
CA SER A 32 -8.24 1.63 9.85
C SER A 32 -7.28 2.56 10.60
N ALA A 33 -6.86 2.19 11.82
CA ALA A 33 -5.91 2.96 12.62
C ALA A 33 -4.44 2.72 12.20
N GLU A 34 -4.16 1.69 11.41
CA GLU A 34 -2.80 1.36 10.98
C GLU A 34 -2.40 2.11 9.71
N HIS A 35 -1.11 2.39 9.59
CA HIS A 35 -0.50 3.07 8.45
C HIS A 35 0.66 2.24 7.90
N VAL A 36 0.56 1.91 6.61
CA VAL A 36 1.62 1.29 5.82
C VAL A 36 2.50 2.39 5.23
N ARG A 37 3.80 2.37 5.54
CA ARG A 37 4.80 3.21 4.89
C ARG A 37 5.70 2.34 4.03
N VAL A 38 5.84 2.73 2.77
CA VAL A 38 6.77 2.13 1.82
C VAL A 38 7.92 3.11 1.65
N THR A 39 9.13 2.60 1.83
CA THR A 39 10.41 3.29 1.70
C THR A 39 11.15 2.64 0.53
N VAL A 40 11.66 3.44 -0.40
CA VAL A 40 12.40 2.94 -1.58
C VAL A 40 13.78 3.58 -1.65
N ALA A 41 14.79 2.79 -2.00
CA ALA A 41 16.18 3.23 -1.93
C ALA A 41 16.48 4.50 -2.74
N GLU A 42 15.80 4.70 -3.87
CA GLU A 42 15.98 5.87 -4.74
C GLU A 42 15.52 7.19 -4.11
N ILE A 43 14.58 7.14 -3.15
CA ILE A 43 13.99 8.31 -2.50
C ILE A 43 14.51 8.46 -1.07
N ASP A 44 14.64 7.34 -0.36
CA ASP A 44 14.83 7.32 1.09
C ASP A 44 16.14 6.64 1.53
N GLY A 45 16.85 5.96 0.63
CA GLY A 45 18.15 5.32 0.90
C GLY A 45 18.10 3.86 1.38
N GLU A 46 16.91 3.28 1.55
CA GLU A 46 16.72 1.85 1.84
C GLU A 46 15.39 1.32 1.27
N ASP A 47 15.30 0.00 1.06
CA ASP A 47 14.05 -0.67 0.70
C ASP A 47 13.39 -1.26 1.93
N LEU A 48 12.24 -0.73 2.32
CA LEU A 48 11.53 -1.18 3.52
C LEU A 48 10.02 -0.95 3.43
N VAL A 49 9.25 -1.85 4.06
CA VAL A 49 7.82 -1.64 4.31
C VAL A 49 7.57 -1.74 5.81
N THR A 50 6.99 -0.70 6.41
CA THR A 50 6.67 -0.65 7.83
C THR A 50 5.17 -0.48 8.08
N LEU A 51 4.70 -1.03 9.20
CA LEU A 51 3.34 -0.89 9.70
C LEU A 51 3.39 -0.20 11.07
N SER A 52 2.59 0.84 11.26
CA SER A 52 2.53 1.59 12.52
C SER A 52 1.10 1.97 12.87
N GLN A 53 0.81 2.21 14.15
CA GLN A 53 -0.47 2.78 14.56
C GLN A 53 -0.43 4.30 14.46
N THR A 54 -1.48 4.89 13.90
CA THR A 54 -1.67 6.34 13.86
C THR A 54 -1.98 6.80 15.28
N LYS A 55 -1.03 7.50 15.92
CA LYS A 55 -1.32 8.18 17.19
C LYS A 55 -2.17 9.42 16.86
N GLU A 56 -3.40 9.47 17.37
CA GLU A 56 -4.17 10.72 17.40
C GLU A 56 -3.35 11.77 18.16
N SER A 57 -3.15 12.93 17.53
CA SER A 57 -2.45 14.09 18.11
C SER A 57 -3.44 15.04 18.76
#